data_AF-A0A485C2D0-F1
#
_entry.id   AF-A0A485C2D0-F1
#
_cell.length_a   1.000
_cell.length_b   1.000
_cell.length_c   1.000
_cell.angle_alpha   90.00
_cell.angle_beta   90.00
_cell.angle_gamma   90.00
#
_symmetry.space_group_name_H-M   'P 1'
#
loop_
_entity.id
_entity.type
_entity.pdbx_description
1 polymer ?
#
loop_
_entity_poly.entity_id
_entity_poly.type
_entity_poly.pdbx_seq_one_letter_code
_entity_poly.pdbx_strand_id
1 'polypeptide(L)'
;MTLIQNPVLPGFNADPSIIRVDDTYYIANSTFEWFPGVRLHESKDLQHWDLLPSPLSTTALLDMKGNPSSGGIWAPALSHADGKFWLVYTDVKITEGAFKDMTNYLTTATDIRGPWSDPIKLNGVGFDASLFHDDDGRKYIVQQTWDHREYHHPFDGITLTELDTRTLKLKTGNSTNPLSRHCRCARRGATPLQTERILLSFRRSGRDRIHPSGGCRAF
;
A
#
# COMPACT_ATOMS: atom_id res chain seq x y z
N MET A 1 8.64 23.82 -22.46
CA MET A 1 8.03 22.92 -21.47
C MET A 1 7.15 21.95 -22.22
N THR A 2 7.53 20.68 -22.27
CA THR A 2 6.63 19.63 -22.74
C THR A 2 5.57 19.42 -21.66
N LEU A 3 4.30 19.52 -22.04
CA LEU A 3 3.17 19.30 -21.13
C LEU A 3 2.92 17.80 -21.00
N ILE A 4 2.77 17.30 -19.76
CA ILE A 4 2.32 15.94 -19.49
C ILE A 4 0.90 15.77 -20.03
N GLN A 5 0.66 14.73 -20.84
CA GLN A 5 -0.66 14.42 -21.38
C GLN A 5 -1.23 13.19 -20.67
N ASN A 6 -2.39 13.35 -20.04
CA ASN A 6 -3.07 12.26 -19.35
C ASN A 6 -3.97 11.45 -20.30
N PRO A 7 -4.14 10.13 -20.04
CA PRO A 7 -3.43 9.34 -19.03
C PRO A 7 -1.99 9.01 -19.47
N VAL A 8 -1.02 9.18 -18.55
CA VAL A 8 0.39 8.81 -18.82
C VAL A 8 0.60 7.31 -19.00
N LEU A 9 -0.28 6.49 -18.42
CA LEU A 9 -0.35 5.05 -18.59
C LEU A 9 -1.77 4.66 -19.04
N PRO A 10 -2.08 4.64 -20.36
CA PRO A 10 -3.40 4.29 -20.86
C PRO A 10 -3.73 2.80 -20.66
N GLY A 11 -5.01 2.43 -20.75
CA GLY A 11 -5.47 1.05 -20.61
C GLY A 11 -5.60 0.58 -19.16
N PHE A 12 -5.44 -0.73 -18.93
CA PHE A 12 -5.59 -1.34 -17.61
C PHE A 12 -4.33 -1.09 -16.75
N ASN A 13 -4.24 0.09 -16.14
CA ASN A 13 -3.18 0.49 -15.20
C ASN A 13 -3.81 1.14 -13.96
N ALA A 14 -4.42 0.33 -13.10
CA ALA A 14 -5.08 0.79 -11.88
C ALA A 14 -4.09 0.99 -10.72
N ASP A 15 -4.52 1.73 -9.70
CA ASP A 15 -3.86 1.90 -8.41
C ASP A 15 -2.35 2.27 -8.49
N PRO A 16 -2.00 3.41 -9.12
CA PRO A 16 -0.60 3.79 -9.28
C PRO A 16 0.06 4.14 -7.93
N SER A 17 1.09 3.38 -7.57
CA SER A 17 2.03 3.72 -6.49
C SER A 17 3.32 4.26 -7.09
N ILE A 18 3.53 5.58 -6.98
CA ILE A 18 4.70 6.27 -7.52
C ILE A 18 5.80 6.48 -6.48
N ILE A 19 7.05 6.28 -6.87
CA ILE A 19 8.23 6.66 -6.09
C ILE A 19 9.28 7.34 -6.97
N ARG A 20 10.25 8.00 -6.33
CA ARG A 20 11.47 8.51 -6.97
C ARG A 20 12.68 7.90 -6.28
N VAL A 21 13.64 7.41 -7.06
CA VAL A 21 14.98 6.99 -6.60
C VAL A 21 15.99 7.71 -7.47
N ASP A 22 16.84 8.52 -6.85
CA ASP A 22 17.76 9.44 -7.53
C ASP A 22 17.02 10.27 -8.58
N ASP A 23 17.34 10.11 -9.87
CA ASP A 23 16.71 10.82 -11.00
C ASP A 23 15.69 9.97 -11.78
N THR A 24 15.25 8.83 -11.24
CA THR A 24 14.26 7.95 -11.88
C THR A 24 12.98 7.89 -11.07
N TYR A 25 11.85 7.96 -11.76
CA TYR A 25 10.52 7.75 -11.19
C TYR A 25 10.04 6.36 -11.58
N TYR A 26 9.33 5.70 -10.66
CA TYR A 26 8.76 4.38 -10.88
C TYR A 26 7.29 4.39 -10.51
N ILE A 27 6.44 3.69 -11.29
CA ILE A 27 5.04 3.43 -10.95
C ILE A 27 4.83 1.93 -10.87
N ALA A 28 4.22 1.47 -9.78
CA ALA A 28 3.64 0.14 -9.68
C ALA A 28 2.12 0.21 -9.84
N ASN A 29 1.54 -0.67 -10.65
CA ASN A 29 0.09 -0.80 -10.86
C ASN A 29 -0.41 -2.20 -10.49
N SER A 30 -1.66 -2.28 -10.05
CA SER A 30 -2.35 -3.55 -9.80
C SER A 30 -2.57 -4.34 -11.09
N THR A 31 -2.60 -5.67 -10.98
CA THR A 31 -2.78 -6.59 -12.12
C THR A 31 -3.92 -7.58 -11.94
N PHE A 32 -4.54 -7.60 -10.76
CA PHE A 32 -5.58 -8.56 -10.38
C PHE A 32 -5.16 -10.01 -10.69
N GLU A 33 -5.97 -10.75 -11.45
CA GLU A 33 -5.70 -12.14 -11.84
C GLU A 33 -4.65 -12.30 -12.96
N TRP A 34 -4.18 -11.21 -13.57
CA TRP A 34 -3.20 -11.28 -14.65
C TRP A 34 -1.80 -11.56 -14.11
N PHE A 35 -1.12 -12.52 -14.75
CA PHE A 35 0.23 -12.96 -14.42
C PHE A 35 1.19 -12.65 -15.59
N PRO A 36 2.42 -12.16 -15.35
CA PRO A 36 3.07 -11.91 -14.05
C PRO A 36 2.46 -10.73 -13.28
N GLY A 37 2.55 -10.77 -11.95
CA GLY A 37 1.87 -9.82 -11.07
C GLY A 37 2.64 -8.51 -10.84
N VAL A 38 1.88 -7.43 -10.64
CA VAL A 38 2.32 -6.02 -10.56
C VAL A 38 2.97 -5.55 -11.86
N ARG A 39 2.46 -4.46 -12.44
CA ARG A 39 3.09 -3.83 -13.60
C ARG A 39 3.99 -2.69 -13.14
N LEU A 40 5.24 -2.68 -13.58
CA LEU A 40 6.22 -1.65 -13.25
C LEU A 40 6.52 -0.80 -14.48
N HIS A 41 6.56 0.51 -14.30
CA HIS A 41 7.05 1.45 -15.30
C HIS A 41 8.13 2.34 -14.71
N GLU A 42 9.08 2.77 -15.53
CA GLU A 42 10.08 3.80 -15.17
C GLU A 42 9.99 5.02 -16.08
N SER A 43 10.35 6.18 -15.53
CA SER A 43 10.40 7.43 -16.27
C SER A 43 11.49 8.35 -15.72
N LYS A 44 12.09 9.16 -16.60
CA LYS A 44 13.01 10.25 -16.22
C LYS A 44 12.34 11.62 -16.19
N ASP A 45 11.18 11.75 -16.83
CA ASP A 45 10.54 13.04 -17.10
C ASP A 45 9.05 13.12 -16.71
N LEU A 46 8.51 12.04 -16.12
CA LEU A 46 7.10 11.86 -15.74
C LEU A 46 6.12 11.84 -16.93
N GLN A 47 6.61 11.97 -18.16
CA GLN A 47 5.82 12.01 -19.38
C GLN A 47 5.91 10.70 -20.16
N HIS A 48 7.14 10.23 -20.40
CA HIS A 48 7.41 9.00 -21.13
C HIS A 48 7.73 7.89 -20.13
N TRP A 49 7.02 6.77 -20.26
CA TRP A 49 7.08 5.66 -19.33
C TRP A 49 7.42 4.37 -20.07
N ASP A 50 8.51 3.75 -19.67
CA ASP A 50 8.96 2.46 -20.21
C ASP A 50 8.52 1.32 -19.29
N LEU A 51 8.03 0.24 -19.88
CA LEU A 51 7.62 -0.96 -19.15
C LEU A 51 8.85 -1.73 -18.64
N LEU A 52 8.82 -2.10 -17.36
CA LEU A 52 9.83 -2.93 -16.72
C LEU A 52 9.37 -4.39 -16.54
N PRO A 53 10.30 -5.33 -16.32
CA PRO A 53 9.96 -6.68 -15.89
C PRO A 53 9.09 -6.68 -14.62
N SER A 54 8.02 -7.46 -14.62
CA SER A 54 7.15 -7.60 -13.45
C SER A 54 7.86 -8.28 -12.28
N PRO A 55 7.67 -7.81 -11.04
CA PRO A 55 8.36 -8.32 -9.87
C PRO A 55 7.83 -9.69 -9.45
N LEU A 56 6.53 -9.97 -9.62
CA LEU A 56 5.90 -11.23 -9.22
C LEU A 56 5.80 -12.19 -10.41
N SER A 57 6.96 -12.68 -10.85
CA SER A 57 7.11 -13.45 -12.10
C SER A 57 7.21 -14.98 -11.91
N THR A 58 7.14 -15.47 -10.68
CA THR A 58 7.17 -16.91 -10.36
C THR A 58 6.03 -17.30 -9.42
N THR A 59 5.66 -18.58 -9.41
CA THR A 59 4.64 -19.11 -8.49
C THR A 59 5.08 -19.10 -7.02
N ALA A 60 6.39 -19.06 -6.76
CA ALA A 60 6.93 -18.89 -5.40
C ALA A 60 6.60 -17.50 -4.84
N LEU A 61 6.53 -16.48 -5.70
CA LEU A 61 6.13 -15.12 -5.34
C LEU A 61 4.61 -14.94 -5.39
N LEU A 62 3.93 -15.59 -6.33
CA LEU A 62 2.51 -15.39 -6.57
C LEU A 62 1.84 -16.62 -7.21
N ASP A 63 1.04 -17.34 -6.43
CA ASP A 63 0.16 -18.40 -6.94
C ASP A 63 -1.31 -17.96 -6.87
N MET A 64 -1.88 -17.71 -8.04
CA MET A 64 -3.28 -17.27 -8.22
C MET A 64 -4.15 -18.33 -8.88
N LYS A 65 -3.69 -19.59 -8.98
CA LYS A 65 -4.53 -20.64 -9.55
C LYS A 65 -5.81 -20.78 -8.71
N GLY A 66 -6.96 -20.57 -9.36
CA GLY A 66 -8.27 -20.64 -8.71
C GLY A 66 -8.75 -19.34 -8.05
N ASN A 67 -8.01 -18.23 -8.19
CA ASN A 67 -8.50 -16.92 -7.76
C ASN A 67 -9.75 -16.52 -8.56
N PRO A 68 -10.69 -15.76 -7.94
CA PRO A 68 -11.84 -15.21 -8.67
C PRO A 68 -11.38 -14.14 -9.66
N SER A 69 -12.24 -13.84 -10.64
CA SER A 69 -12.07 -12.66 -11.49
C SER A 69 -11.99 -11.39 -10.64
N SER A 70 -11.08 -10.48 -11.00
CA SER A 70 -10.73 -9.30 -10.21
C SER A 70 -10.21 -9.60 -8.79
N GLY A 71 -9.84 -10.84 -8.49
CA GLY A 71 -9.07 -11.22 -7.30
C GLY A 71 -7.58 -10.99 -7.52
N GLY A 72 -6.73 -11.71 -6.78
CA GLY A 72 -5.28 -11.62 -6.98
C GLY A 72 -4.72 -10.26 -6.57
N ILE A 73 -3.87 -9.69 -7.42
CA ILE A 73 -3.08 -8.48 -7.12
C ILE A 73 -3.92 -7.21 -7.13
N TRP A 74 -4.37 -6.82 -5.93
CA TRP A 74 -4.94 -5.49 -5.69
C TRP A 74 -3.83 -4.45 -5.50
N ALA A 75 -4.19 -3.21 -5.14
CA ALA A 75 -3.30 -2.05 -5.08
C ALA A 75 -1.93 -2.38 -4.44
N PRO A 76 -0.83 -2.30 -5.21
CA PRO A 76 0.50 -2.45 -4.67
C PRO A 76 0.97 -1.15 -4.03
N ALA A 77 1.92 -1.24 -3.12
CA ALA A 77 2.67 -0.10 -2.61
C ALA A 77 4.16 -0.34 -2.81
N LEU A 78 4.75 0.45 -3.71
CA LEU A 78 6.19 0.49 -3.95
C LEU A 78 6.80 1.61 -3.12
N SER A 79 7.91 1.33 -2.45
CA SER A 79 8.68 2.27 -1.63
C SER A 79 10.17 1.98 -1.76
N HIS A 80 11.03 2.96 -1.45
CA HIS A 80 12.48 2.80 -1.48
C HIS A 80 13.10 3.40 -0.22
N ALA A 81 13.87 2.58 0.50
CA ALA A 81 14.59 2.97 1.70
C ALA A 81 15.70 1.96 1.99
N ASP A 82 16.74 2.39 2.70
CA ASP A 82 17.86 1.53 3.09
C ASP A 82 18.55 0.84 1.90
N GLY A 83 18.65 1.55 0.77
CA GLY A 83 19.32 1.07 -0.45
C GLY A 83 18.59 -0.06 -1.19
N LYS A 84 17.28 -0.23 -0.95
CA LYS A 84 16.47 -1.25 -1.63
C LYS A 84 15.03 -0.81 -1.84
N PHE A 85 14.41 -1.40 -2.85
CA PHE A 85 12.99 -1.35 -3.11
C PHE A 85 12.24 -2.29 -2.17
N TRP A 86 11.09 -1.83 -1.70
CA TRP A 86 10.15 -2.57 -0.89
C TRP A 86 8.80 -2.54 -1.61
N LEU A 87 8.29 -3.72 -1.94
CA LEU A 87 7.00 -3.89 -2.58
C LEU A 87 6.06 -4.61 -1.63
N VAL A 88 5.02 -3.91 -1.20
CA VAL A 88 3.86 -4.51 -0.54
C VAL A 88 2.81 -4.81 -1.59
N TYR A 89 2.26 -6.02 -1.58
CA TYR A 89 1.21 -6.44 -2.49
C TYR A 89 0.20 -7.32 -1.77
N THR A 90 -1.00 -7.40 -2.35
CA THR A 90 -2.13 -8.10 -1.76
C THR A 90 -2.61 -9.18 -2.70
N ASP A 91 -2.79 -10.41 -2.22
CA ASP A 91 -3.46 -11.48 -2.97
C ASP A 91 -4.86 -11.69 -2.39
N VAL A 92 -5.89 -11.23 -3.12
CA VAL A 92 -7.30 -11.31 -2.72
C VAL A 92 -7.93 -12.59 -3.24
N LYS A 93 -8.48 -13.39 -2.32
CA LYS A 93 -9.10 -14.69 -2.62
C LYS A 93 -10.63 -14.63 -2.66
N ILE A 94 -11.25 -13.67 -1.99
CA ILE A 94 -12.71 -13.45 -2.00
C ILE A 94 -12.96 -12.01 -2.42
N THR A 95 -13.74 -11.81 -3.49
CA THR A 95 -14.07 -10.48 -4.04
C THR A 95 -15.53 -10.07 -3.78
N GLU A 96 -16.39 -10.99 -3.37
CA GLU A 96 -17.82 -10.79 -3.18
C GLU A 96 -18.30 -11.24 -1.79
N GLY A 97 -19.46 -10.73 -1.37
CA GLY A 97 -20.04 -11.04 -0.05
C GLY A 97 -19.50 -10.19 1.09
N ALA A 98 -19.78 -10.63 2.33
CA ALA A 98 -19.42 -9.89 3.54
C ALA A 98 -17.93 -9.93 3.87
N PHE A 99 -17.22 -10.96 3.41
CA PHE A 99 -15.79 -11.12 3.63
C PHE A 99 -14.98 -10.58 2.44
N LYS A 100 -13.70 -10.34 2.70
CA LYS A 100 -12.74 -9.94 1.68
C LYS A 100 -11.41 -10.66 1.85
N ASP A 101 -11.44 -11.96 2.12
CA ASP A 101 -10.25 -12.72 2.49
C ASP A 101 -9.08 -12.46 1.54
N MET A 102 -7.98 -12.00 2.13
CA MET A 102 -6.79 -11.56 1.44
C MET A 102 -5.56 -11.78 2.30
N THR A 103 -4.39 -11.79 1.69
CA THR A 103 -3.12 -11.73 2.41
C THR A 103 -2.24 -10.66 1.81
N ASN A 104 -1.70 -9.79 2.68
CA ASN A 104 -0.68 -8.81 2.34
C ASN A 104 0.69 -9.45 2.50
N TYR A 105 1.55 -9.23 1.52
CA TYR A 105 2.92 -9.72 1.47
C TYR A 105 3.89 -8.56 1.27
N LEU A 106 5.13 -8.78 1.67
CA LEU A 106 6.27 -7.91 1.41
C LEU A 106 7.33 -8.68 0.63
N THR A 107 7.86 -8.08 -0.42
CA THR A 107 9.10 -8.52 -1.08
C THR A 107 10.04 -7.33 -1.26
N THR A 108 11.34 -7.60 -1.38
CA THR A 108 12.37 -6.56 -1.51
C THR A 108 13.36 -6.90 -2.62
N ALA A 109 13.96 -5.87 -3.23
CA ALA A 109 15.02 -6.01 -4.22
C ALA A 109 15.96 -4.81 -4.17
N THR A 110 17.25 -5.00 -4.41
CA THR A 110 18.21 -3.89 -4.52
C THR A 110 18.18 -3.22 -5.90
N ASP A 111 17.67 -3.92 -6.90
CA ASP A 111 17.40 -3.40 -8.26
C ASP A 111 15.91 -3.59 -8.56
N ILE A 112 15.27 -2.60 -9.17
CA ILE A 112 13.85 -2.65 -9.54
C ILE A 112 13.52 -3.82 -10.50
N ARG A 113 14.52 -4.27 -11.28
CA ARG A 113 14.43 -5.42 -12.19
C ARG A 113 14.62 -6.77 -11.48
N GLY A 114 14.87 -6.75 -10.17
CA GLY A 114 15.09 -7.94 -9.34
C GLY A 114 16.57 -8.35 -9.22
N PRO A 115 16.85 -9.52 -8.63
CA PRO A 115 15.88 -10.49 -8.13
C PRO A 115 15.09 -9.97 -6.92
N TRP A 116 13.81 -10.31 -6.86
CA TRP A 116 12.93 -10.03 -5.73
C TRP A 116 13.02 -11.17 -4.71
N SER A 117 13.07 -10.82 -3.42
CA SER A 117 13.15 -11.79 -2.33
C SER A 117 11.88 -12.63 -2.21
N ASP A 118 11.98 -13.80 -1.58
CA ASP A 118 10.81 -14.60 -1.20
C ASP A 118 9.78 -13.75 -0.43
N PRO A 119 8.48 -14.05 -0.59
CA PRO A 119 7.43 -13.21 -0.03
C PRO A 119 7.31 -13.39 1.48
N ILE A 120 7.36 -12.29 2.19
CA ILE A 120 7.18 -12.23 3.64
C ILE A 120 5.71 -11.94 3.92
N LYS A 121 5.01 -12.90 4.53
CA LYS A 121 3.62 -12.73 4.93
C LYS A 121 3.49 -11.68 6.04
N LEU A 122 2.68 -10.66 5.81
CA LEU A 122 2.40 -9.59 6.78
C LEU A 122 1.15 -9.92 7.61
N ASN A 123 -0.04 -9.70 7.05
CA ASN A 123 -1.33 -9.90 7.69
C ASN A 123 -2.45 -10.06 6.64
N GLY A 124 -3.71 -10.07 7.09
CA GLY A 124 -4.89 -10.07 6.24
C GLY A 124 -6.06 -9.33 6.90
N VAL A 125 -5.80 -8.18 7.55
CA VAL A 125 -6.86 -7.39 8.21
C VAL A 125 -7.62 -6.48 7.25
N GLY A 126 -7.07 -6.27 6.05
CA GLY A 126 -7.64 -5.48 4.97
C GLY A 126 -6.61 -5.29 3.85
N PHE A 127 -7.06 -4.86 2.67
CA PHE A 127 -6.27 -4.60 1.47
C PHE A 127 -5.63 -3.19 1.50
N ASP A 128 -5.05 -2.73 0.39
CA ASP A 128 -4.35 -1.43 0.25
C ASP A 128 -3.24 -1.23 1.30
N ALA A 129 -2.48 -2.29 1.59
CA ALA A 129 -1.37 -2.21 2.51
C ALA A 129 -0.18 -1.43 1.91
N SER A 130 0.30 -0.45 2.66
CA SER A 130 1.39 0.43 2.28
C SER A 130 2.44 0.51 3.38
N LEU A 131 3.72 0.46 2.98
CA LEU A 131 4.85 0.55 3.90
C LEU A 131 5.34 2.00 4.00
N PHE A 132 5.25 2.55 5.20
CA PHE A 132 5.81 3.84 5.55
C PHE A 132 7.18 3.67 6.19
N HIS A 133 8.14 4.50 5.77
CA HIS A 133 9.47 4.59 6.36
C HIS A 133 9.55 5.90 7.15
N ASP A 134 9.68 5.80 8.47
CA ASP A 134 9.77 6.98 9.35
C ASP A 134 11.22 7.47 9.46
N ASP A 135 11.39 8.76 9.77
CA ASP A 135 12.68 9.43 9.88
C ASP A 135 13.56 8.84 11.00
N ASP A 136 12.94 8.19 11.99
CA ASP A 136 13.63 7.53 13.12
C ASP A 136 14.08 6.09 12.82
N GLY A 137 13.90 5.64 11.57
CA GLY A 137 14.28 4.30 11.11
C GLY A 137 13.24 3.22 11.40
N ARG A 138 12.14 3.53 12.09
CA ARG A 138 11.01 2.60 12.22
C ARG A 138 10.23 2.53 10.92
N LYS A 139 9.56 1.40 10.71
CA LYS A 139 8.72 1.15 9.55
C LYS A 139 7.34 0.75 10.00
N TYR A 140 6.32 1.15 9.26
CA TYR A 140 4.93 0.89 9.61
C TYR A 140 4.14 0.45 8.39
N ILE A 141 3.31 -0.56 8.57
CA ILE A 141 2.26 -0.88 7.60
C ILE A 141 1.02 -0.07 7.93
N VAL A 142 0.51 0.61 6.91
CA VAL A 142 -0.78 1.30 6.91
C VAL A 142 -1.71 0.58 5.94
N GLN A 143 -2.93 0.28 6.35
CA GLN A 143 -3.91 -0.38 5.49
C GLN A 143 -5.34 -0.09 5.94
N GLN A 144 -6.32 -0.32 5.06
CA GLN A 144 -7.72 -0.31 5.49
C GLN A 144 -7.99 -1.50 6.43
N THR A 145 -9.02 -1.38 7.27
CA THR A 145 -9.52 -2.48 8.11
C THR A 145 -10.90 -2.93 7.63
N TRP A 146 -11.01 -4.21 7.26
CA TRP A 146 -12.25 -4.77 6.73
C TRP A 146 -13.15 -5.27 7.85
N ASP A 147 -14.39 -4.77 7.90
CA ASP A 147 -15.42 -5.20 8.84
C ASP A 147 -16.50 -6.04 8.14
N HIS A 148 -16.56 -7.32 8.49
CA HIS A 148 -17.51 -8.28 7.91
C HIS A 148 -18.85 -8.32 8.65
N ARG A 149 -19.00 -7.60 9.77
CA ARG A 149 -20.20 -7.65 10.60
C ARG A 149 -21.40 -7.06 9.86
N GLU A 150 -22.54 -7.70 10.04
CA GLU A 150 -23.81 -7.17 9.54
C GLU A 150 -24.11 -5.79 10.14
N TYR A 151 -24.72 -4.91 9.36
CA TYR A 151 -25.08 -3.53 9.73
C TYR A 151 -23.90 -2.58 10.03
N HIS A 152 -22.67 -3.00 9.77
CA HIS A 152 -21.49 -2.15 9.80
C HIS A 152 -21.05 -1.78 8.38
N HIS A 153 -20.39 -0.63 8.23
CA HIS A 153 -19.79 -0.27 6.95
C HIS A 153 -18.46 -1.04 6.80
N PRO A 154 -18.20 -1.75 5.68
CA PRO A 154 -17.04 -2.64 5.59
C PRO A 154 -15.67 -1.95 5.72
N PHE A 155 -15.58 -0.66 5.41
CA PHE A 155 -14.35 0.12 5.57
C PHE A 155 -14.31 0.73 6.98
N ASP A 156 -13.75 0.00 7.94
CA ASP A 156 -13.68 0.38 9.37
C ASP A 156 -12.41 1.18 9.71
N GLY A 157 -12.10 2.15 8.85
CA GLY A 157 -10.95 3.03 9.04
C GLY A 157 -9.61 2.42 8.63
N ILE A 158 -8.54 3.00 9.17
CA ILE A 158 -7.15 2.72 8.76
C ILE A 158 -6.38 2.21 9.97
N THR A 159 -5.76 1.05 9.83
CA THR A 159 -4.88 0.46 10.85
C THR A 159 -3.43 0.77 10.54
N LEU A 160 -2.71 1.24 11.55
CA LEU A 160 -1.26 1.44 11.54
C LEU A 160 -0.61 0.39 12.45
N THR A 161 0.35 -0.39 11.93
CA THR A 161 1.09 -1.40 12.70
C THR A 161 2.58 -1.30 12.42
N GLU A 162 3.41 -1.25 13.46
CA GLU A 162 4.87 -1.22 13.32
C GLU A 162 5.40 -2.56 12.77
N LEU A 163 6.31 -2.48 11.80
CA LEU A 163 7.09 -3.60 11.25
C LEU A 163 8.45 -3.65 11.94
N ASP A 164 8.74 -4.78 12.61
CA ASP A 164 10.06 -5.04 13.15
C ASP A 164 11.04 -5.31 12.00
N THR A 165 12.00 -4.41 11.78
CA THR A 165 12.94 -4.47 10.64
C THR A 165 13.99 -5.57 10.75
N ARG A 166 14.18 -6.17 11.94
CA ARG A 166 15.14 -7.27 12.16
C ARG A 166 14.51 -8.61 11.82
N THR A 167 13.25 -8.79 12.17
CA THR A 167 12.51 -10.04 11.97
C THR A 167 11.57 -10.01 10.76
N LEU A 168 11.30 -8.82 10.22
CA LEU A 168 10.32 -8.55 9.17
C LEU A 168 8.91 -9.05 9.52
N LYS A 169 8.57 -8.98 10.82
CA LYS A 169 7.25 -9.31 11.35
C LYS A 169 6.56 -8.08 11.91
N LEU A 170 5.24 -8.04 11.81
CA LEU A 170 4.44 -7.01 12.44
C LEU A 170 4.44 -7.18 13.96
N LYS A 171 4.62 -6.08 14.69
CA LYS A 171 4.56 -6.09 16.15
C LYS A 171 3.11 -6.22 16.63
N THR A 172 2.82 -7.30 17.34
CA THR A 172 1.52 -7.53 17.99
C THR A 172 1.32 -6.56 19.16
N GLY A 173 0.16 -5.90 19.22
CA GLY A 173 -0.23 -5.03 20.35
C GLY A 173 -0.07 -3.52 20.14
N ASN A 174 0.63 -3.08 19.10
CA ASN A 174 0.79 -1.65 18.76
C ASN A 174 -0.09 -1.20 17.58
N SER A 175 -1.05 -2.04 17.15
CA SER A 175 -1.99 -1.67 16.09
C SER A 175 -2.96 -0.60 16.60
N THR A 176 -2.88 0.60 16.02
CA THR A 176 -3.79 1.69 16.35
C THR A 176 -4.67 1.99 15.14
N ASN A 177 -5.97 2.19 15.39
CA ASN A 177 -6.91 2.72 14.38
C ASN A 177 -7.21 4.20 14.72
N PRO A 178 -6.34 5.14 14.31
CA PRO A 178 -6.47 6.55 14.67
C PRO A 178 -7.73 7.21 14.09
N LEU A 179 -8.35 6.61 13.06
CA LEU A 179 -9.50 7.20 12.37
C LEU A 179 -10.87 6.72 12.89
N SER A 180 -10.92 5.66 13.69
CA SER A 180 -12.17 5.12 14.27
C SER A 180 -12.94 6.12 15.15
N ARG A 181 -12.29 7.17 15.68
CA ARG A 181 -12.94 8.08 16.65
C ARG A 181 -13.39 9.43 16.11
N HIS A 182 -12.90 9.96 14.98
CA HIS A 182 -13.08 11.41 14.70
C HIS A 182 -13.28 11.89 13.24
N CYS A 183 -13.35 11.05 12.20
CA CYS A 183 -13.43 11.57 10.81
C CYS A 183 -14.54 10.98 9.94
N ARG A 184 -15.57 11.79 9.62
CA ARG A 184 -16.62 11.52 8.61
C ARG A 184 -16.09 11.43 7.16
N CYS A 185 -14.82 11.74 6.92
CA CYS A 185 -14.20 11.72 5.59
C CYS A 185 -13.85 10.32 5.05
N ALA A 186 -13.85 9.26 5.88
CA ALA A 186 -13.51 7.90 5.44
C ALA A 186 -14.58 7.22 4.55
N ARG A 187 -15.65 7.91 4.15
CA ARG A 187 -16.77 7.35 3.36
C ARG A 187 -16.52 7.27 1.84
N ARG A 188 -15.35 7.70 1.35
CA ARG A 188 -14.92 7.53 -0.03
C ARG A 188 -13.47 7.08 0.02
N GLY A 189 -13.15 5.93 -0.59
CA GLY A 189 -11.88 5.20 -0.46
C GLY A 189 -10.65 6.10 -0.33
N ALA A 190 -9.80 5.77 0.64
CA ALA A 190 -8.62 6.58 0.95
C ALA A 190 -7.57 6.40 -0.15
N THR A 191 -7.13 7.50 -0.77
CA THR A 191 -6.01 7.49 -1.72
C THR A 191 -4.66 7.47 -0.99
N PRO A 192 -3.55 7.08 -1.64
CA PRO A 192 -2.21 7.11 -1.03
C PRO A 192 -1.83 8.47 -0.42
N LEU A 193 -2.28 9.59 -1.02
CA LEU A 193 -2.09 10.95 -0.50
C LEU A 193 -2.84 11.22 0.82
N GLN A 194 -3.95 10.53 1.07
CA GLN A 194 -4.67 10.64 2.34
C GLN A 194 -3.95 9.88 3.47
N THR A 195 -3.20 8.83 3.13
CA THR A 195 -2.35 8.08 4.06
C THR A 195 -1.19 8.92 4.60
N GLU A 196 -0.51 9.70 3.76
CA GLU A 196 0.56 10.61 4.21
C GLU A 196 0.07 11.68 5.21
N ARG A 197 -1.15 12.21 5.00
CA ARG A 197 -1.75 13.20 5.93
C ARG A 197 -2.07 12.60 7.30
N ILE A 198 -2.45 11.32 7.36
CA ILE A 198 -2.72 10.61 8.63
C ILE A 198 -1.41 10.42 9.41
N LEU A 199 -0.32 10.06 8.72
CA LEU A 199 1.00 9.88 9.32
C LEU A 199 1.56 11.20 9.87
N LEU A 200 1.41 12.30 9.13
CA LEU A 200 1.79 13.65 9.59
C LEU A 200 0.99 14.11 10.84
N SER A 201 -0.27 13.68 10.97
CA SER A 201 -1.08 13.95 12.18
C SER A 201 -0.56 13.21 13.41
N PHE A 202 -0.01 11.99 13.24
CA PHE A 202 0.60 11.22 14.32
C PHE A 202 1.88 11.89 14.86
N ARG A 203 2.65 12.52 13.96
CA ARG A 203 3.84 13.32 14.32
C ARG A 203 3.50 14.48 15.26
N ARG A 204 2.31 15.08 15.12
CA ARG A 204 1.85 16.18 15.97
C ARG A 204 1.31 15.70 17.32
N SER A 205 0.63 14.55 17.37
CA SER A 205 0.10 14.01 18.63
C SER A 205 1.16 13.31 19.50
N GLY A 206 2.32 12.96 18.94
CA GLY A 206 3.44 12.35 19.67
C GLY A 206 4.27 13.29 20.55
N ARG A 207 3.97 14.60 20.61
CA ARG A 207 4.71 15.56 21.47
C ARG A 207 3.95 16.08 22.69
N ASP A 208 2.63 15.92 22.77
CA ASP A 208 1.87 16.39 23.93
C ASP A 208 0.75 15.41 24.29
N ARG A 209 0.61 15.14 25.60
CA ARG A 209 -0.51 14.39 26.17
C ARG A 209 -1.82 14.96 25.61
N ILE A 210 -2.65 14.09 25.04
CA ILE A 210 -3.97 14.45 24.53
C ILE A 210 -4.84 14.89 25.72
N HIS A 211 -4.95 16.20 25.93
CA HIS A 211 -6.04 16.81 26.71
C HIS A 211 -7.24 17.10 25.78
N PRO A 212 -8.48 16.79 26.19
CA PRO A 212 -9.65 16.98 25.36
C PRO A 212 -10.22 18.38 25.56
N SER A 213 -9.81 19.36 24.76
CA SER A 213 -10.61 20.59 24.59
C SER A 213 -10.14 21.39 23.38
N GLY A 214 -11.06 21.65 22.46
CA GLY A 214 -10.91 22.70 21.45
C GLY A 214 -11.09 22.19 20.02
N GLY A 215 -12.28 22.39 19.48
CA GLY A 215 -12.59 22.13 18.07
C GLY A 215 -11.73 22.99 17.15
N CYS A 216 -11.33 22.43 16.01
CA CYS A 216 -10.55 23.13 15.01
C CYS A 216 -11.39 23.47 13.77
N ARG A 217 -11.36 24.76 13.44
CA ARG A 217 -11.83 25.36 12.19
C ARG A 217 -10.94 24.91 11.03
N ALA A 218 -11.55 24.81 9.85
CA ALA A 218 -10.91 24.45 8.59
C ALA A 218 -10.01 25.58 8.07
N PHE A 219 -8.80 25.20 7.63
CA PHE A 219 -8.07 25.81 6.53
C PHE A 219 -7.60 24.68 5.61
#